data_AF-B0N9R7-F1
#
_entry.id   AF-B0N9R7-F1
#
_cell.length_a   1.000
_cell.length_b   1.000
_cell.length_c   1.000
_cell.angle_alpha   90.00
_cell.angle_beta   90.00
_cell.angle_gamma   90.00
#
_symmetry.space_group_name_H-M   'P 1'
#
loop_
_entity.id
_entity.type
_entity.pdbx_description
1 polymer ?
#
loop_
_entity_poly.entity_id
_entity_poly.type
_entity_poly.pdbx_seq_one_letter_code
_entity_poly.pdbx_strand_id
1 'polypeptide(L)'
;MAKSRRANAVVFGFDFQVNAAIVLMIENIEDLKSLRLEGNYEDIEIELENNQYILAQAKAVERSSSDFRNVRKNLEKSLISLSEGNQKVDAQRLILITNSPNPLNEEASRSIFWGDAHREFLSLPESSQELIRRYLDNINQPLDTDKFMIQILPFETDNDIERYKVVKRVVDDFIGDLNLNIPGLGKKLLSIWHEEVFENGTKKDAAIQLKKKDLIWPIMVVATDVGYCDNSFADIFDSSAYDEIVRQYRETIESCCERCEFFIKVLCDYNTYQTTKKPSEKCLDFVMNKWRDYLLEFELDGMDEEIQKGLIQIILYRIVRNRIVIQNIKKGVKL
;
A
#
# COMPACT_ATOMS: atom_id res chain seq x y z
N MET A 1 15.22 25.32 30.02
CA MET A 1 14.23 24.28 29.66
C MET A 1 14.98 23.00 29.35
N ALA A 2 14.78 21.96 30.16
CA ALA A 2 15.43 20.67 29.92
C ALA A 2 14.96 20.12 28.56
N LYS A 3 15.90 19.86 27.65
CA LYS A 3 15.66 19.17 26.38
C LYS A 3 15.17 17.77 26.76
N SER A 4 13.86 17.55 26.75
CA SER A 4 13.27 16.23 26.94
C SER A 4 13.81 15.33 25.84
N ARG A 5 14.77 14.46 26.17
CA ARG A 5 15.37 13.45 25.28
C ARG A 5 14.45 12.23 25.13
N ARG A 6 13.13 12.43 25.08
CA ARG A 6 12.21 11.34 24.77
C ARG A 6 12.22 11.13 23.28
N ALA A 7 12.44 9.90 22.83
CA ALA A 7 12.45 9.52 21.42
C ALA A 7 11.07 9.64 20.75
N ASN A 8 10.02 10.03 21.50
CA ASN A 8 8.64 10.15 21.03
C ASN A 8 8.52 10.96 19.74
N ALA A 9 9.20 12.11 19.62
CA ALA A 9 9.14 12.94 18.41
C ALA A 9 9.73 12.22 17.18
N VAL A 10 10.76 11.39 17.39
CA VAL A 10 11.38 10.59 16.34
C VAL A 10 10.45 9.46 15.92
N VAL A 11 9.90 8.72 16.89
CA VAL A 11 8.93 7.64 16.64
C VAL A 11 7.68 8.17 15.94
N PHE A 12 7.15 9.31 16.37
CA PHE A 12 6.02 9.98 15.71
C PHE A 12 6.35 10.39 14.27
N GLY A 13 7.55 10.91 14.03
CA GLY A 13 8.02 11.24 12.68
C GLY A 13 8.08 10.02 11.76
N PHE A 14 8.61 8.90 12.24
CA PHE A 14 8.64 7.64 11.48
C PHE A 14 7.25 7.08 11.23
N ASP A 15 6.38 7.08 12.23
CA ASP A 15 4.99 6.62 12.07
C ASP A 15 4.23 7.47 11.03
N PHE A 16 4.41 8.79 11.06
CA PHE A 16 3.90 9.67 10.01
C PHE A 16 4.46 9.31 8.62
N GLN A 17 5.77 9.05 8.51
CA GLN A 17 6.43 8.73 7.25
C GLN A 17 5.91 7.40 6.65
N VAL A 18 5.71 6.37 7.46
CA VAL A 18 5.09 5.09 7.05
C VAL A 18 3.69 5.35 6.48
N ASN A 19 2.86 6.10 7.20
CA ASN A 19 1.50 6.40 6.77
C ASN A 19 1.45 7.30 5.52
N ALA A 20 2.37 8.24 5.39
CA ALA A 20 2.56 9.05 4.19
C ALA A 20 2.93 8.18 2.99
N ALA A 21 3.82 7.20 3.17
CA ALA A 21 4.19 6.27 2.12
C ALA A 21 3.00 5.41 1.65
N ILE A 22 2.15 4.93 2.58
CA ILE A 22 0.93 4.19 2.24
C ILE A 22 -0.03 5.05 1.41
N VAL A 23 -0.26 6.31 1.79
CA VAL A 23 -1.13 7.23 1.04
C VAL A 23 -0.59 7.47 -0.36
N LEU A 24 0.69 7.82 -0.49
CA LEU A 24 1.33 8.07 -1.78
C LEU A 24 1.34 6.81 -2.66
N MET A 25 1.56 5.64 -2.07
CA MET A 25 1.50 4.36 -2.75
C MET A 25 0.12 4.09 -3.33
N ILE A 26 -0.95 4.29 -2.56
CA ILE A 26 -2.33 4.09 -3.03
C ILE A 26 -2.70 5.10 -4.13
N GLU A 27 -2.34 6.37 -3.95
CA GLU A 27 -2.61 7.43 -4.93
C GLU A 27 -1.93 7.18 -6.29
N ASN A 28 -0.87 6.38 -6.32
CA ASN A 28 -0.09 6.08 -7.53
C ASN A 28 -0.12 4.59 -7.91
N ILE A 29 -1.02 3.79 -7.31
CA ILE A 29 -1.01 2.33 -7.41
C ILE A 29 -1.10 1.80 -8.85
N GLU A 30 -1.77 2.52 -9.75
CA GLU A 30 -1.93 2.14 -11.15
C GLU A 30 -0.58 2.08 -11.89
N ASP A 31 0.26 3.10 -11.70
CA ASP A 31 1.55 3.24 -12.40
C ASP A 31 2.74 2.88 -11.49
N LEU A 32 2.48 2.46 -10.25
CA LEU A 32 3.49 2.02 -9.28
C LEU A 32 4.24 0.78 -9.77
N LYS A 33 5.56 0.84 -9.81
CA LYS A 33 6.43 -0.34 -9.99
C LYS A 33 6.93 -0.83 -8.64
N SER A 34 7.47 0.08 -7.83
CA SER A 34 7.94 -0.21 -6.48
C SER A 34 7.91 1.00 -5.54
N LEU A 35 7.91 0.72 -4.24
CA LEU A 35 7.99 1.67 -3.14
C LEU A 35 9.24 1.36 -2.30
N ARG A 36 9.95 2.42 -1.90
CA ARG A 36 11.03 2.36 -0.92
C ARG A 36 10.83 3.46 0.13
N LEU A 37 10.72 3.05 1.39
CA LEU A 37 10.83 3.93 2.55
C LEU A 37 12.30 4.02 2.97
N GLU A 38 12.78 5.21 3.33
CA GLU A 38 14.19 5.47 3.68
C GLU A 38 15.12 4.97 2.55
N GLY A 39 14.99 5.59 1.38
CA GLY A 39 15.75 5.24 0.19
C GLY A 39 17.04 6.05 0.02
N ASN A 40 17.67 5.95 -1.17
CA ASN A 40 18.95 6.59 -1.48
C ASN A 40 18.83 8.05 -1.96
N TYR A 41 17.62 8.41 -2.39
CA TYR A 41 17.25 9.65 -3.04
C TYR A 41 16.40 10.51 -2.11
N GLU A 42 15.44 9.93 -1.37
CA GLU A 42 14.59 10.67 -0.43
C GLU A 42 13.93 9.76 0.64
N ASP A 43 13.22 10.39 1.60
CA ASP A 43 12.48 9.69 2.68
C ASP A 43 11.50 8.63 2.13
N ILE A 44 10.80 8.94 1.03
CA ILE A 44 9.88 8.05 0.35
C ILE A 44 10.13 8.13 -1.15
N GLU A 45 10.33 6.97 -1.78
CA GLU A 45 10.58 6.85 -3.21
C GLU A 45 9.56 5.88 -3.83
N ILE A 46 8.88 6.36 -4.85
CA ILE A 46 8.00 5.54 -5.69
C ILE A 46 8.62 5.49 -7.08
N GLU A 47 9.04 4.30 -7.51
CA GLU A 47 9.42 4.06 -8.89
C GLU A 47 8.16 3.72 -9.68
N LEU A 48 7.99 4.35 -10.85
CA LEU A 48 6.86 4.13 -11.74
C LEU A 48 7.22 3.16 -12.86
N GLU A 49 6.22 2.57 -13.54
CA GLU A 49 6.43 1.63 -14.64
C GLU A 49 7.19 2.23 -15.84
N ASN A 50 7.13 3.56 -16.00
CA ASN A 50 7.91 4.30 -16.99
C ASN A 50 9.38 4.56 -16.55
N ASN A 51 9.79 4.02 -15.40
CA ASN A 51 11.08 4.23 -14.72
C ASN A 51 11.37 5.66 -14.26
N GLN A 52 10.35 6.53 -14.21
CA GLN A 52 10.44 7.81 -13.51
C GLN A 52 10.12 7.63 -12.03
N TYR A 53 10.48 8.62 -11.22
CA TYR A 53 10.27 8.59 -9.77
C TYR A 53 9.27 9.62 -9.28
N ILE A 54 8.55 9.28 -8.22
CA ILE A 54 7.94 10.26 -7.32
C ILE A 54 8.79 10.25 -6.05
N LEU A 55 9.40 11.40 -5.73
CA LEU A 55 10.18 11.58 -4.51
C LEU A 55 9.37 12.40 -3.52
N ALA A 56 9.25 11.92 -2.29
CA ALA A 56 8.53 12.62 -1.25
C ALA A 56 9.35 12.75 0.02
N GLN A 57 9.38 13.97 0.54
CA GLN A 57 10.08 14.35 1.76
C GLN A 57 9.07 14.56 2.88
N ALA A 58 9.10 13.71 3.90
CA ALA A 58 8.12 13.69 4.96
C ALA A 58 8.56 14.58 6.14
N LYS A 59 7.67 15.47 6.59
CA LYS A 59 7.95 16.36 7.72
C LYS A 59 6.76 16.44 8.66
N ALA A 60 6.85 15.71 9.78
CA ALA A 60 5.85 15.70 10.83
C ALA A 60 6.06 16.81 11.87
N VAL A 61 4.96 17.29 12.46
CA VAL A 61 4.92 18.22 13.59
C VAL A 61 4.00 17.64 14.67
N GLU A 62 4.53 17.32 15.85
CA GLU A 62 3.76 16.64 16.93
C GLU A 62 2.49 17.40 17.34
N ARG A 63 2.55 18.73 17.34
CA ARG A 63 1.44 19.63 17.64
C ARG A 63 1.07 20.46 16.41
N SER A 64 0.85 19.81 15.28
CA SER A 64 0.64 20.45 13.98
C SER A 64 -0.48 21.50 13.99
N SER A 65 -1.49 21.37 14.86
CA SER A 65 -2.56 22.36 15.01
C SER A 65 -2.12 23.70 15.61
N SER A 66 -0.97 23.75 16.30
CA SER A 66 -0.56 24.92 17.09
C SER A 66 0.93 25.29 17.03
N ASP A 67 1.81 24.40 16.59
CA ASP A 67 3.25 24.66 16.51
C ASP A 67 3.74 24.86 15.07
N PHE A 68 3.88 26.13 14.68
CA PHE A 68 4.36 26.51 13.35
C PHE A 68 5.80 27.04 13.37
N ARG A 69 6.53 26.91 14.50
CA ARG A 69 7.83 27.59 14.68
C ARG A 69 8.91 27.09 13.72
N ASN A 70 8.86 25.81 13.34
CA ASN A 70 9.89 25.17 12.52
C ASN A 70 9.43 24.84 11.10
N VAL A 71 8.20 25.14 10.71
CA VAL A 71 7.65 24.71 9.41
C VAL A 71 8.42 25.31 8.22
N ARG A 72 8.86 26.57 8.31
CA ARG A 72 9.73 27.19 7.28
C ARG A 72 11.09 26.52 7.16
N LYS A 73 11.69 26.13 8.29
CA LYS A 73 12.95 25.37 8.30
C LYS A 73 12.76 23.97 7.72
N ASN A 74 11.61 23.35 7.98
CA ASN A 74 11.27 22.05 7.41
C ASN A 74 11.07 22.17 5.89
N LEU A 75 10.36 23.20 5.43
CA LEU A 75 10.20 23.52 4.00
C LEU A 75 11.56 23.68 3.32
N GLU A 76 12.42 24.57 3.83
CA GLU A 76 13.75 24.83 3.27
C GLU A 76 14.58 23.55 3.15
N LYS A 77 14.65 22.76 4.22
CA LYS A 77 15.33 21.46 4.20
C LYS A 77 14.75 20.51 3.16
N SER A 78 13.44 20.54 2.97
CA SER A 78 12.77 19.64 2.03
C SER A 78 13.02 20.04 0.59
N LEU A 79 13.05 21.34 0.30
CA LEU A 79 13.45 21.84 -1.01
C LEU A 79 14.89 21.44 -1.35
N ILE A 80 15.80 21.50 -0.36
CA ILE A 80 17.19 21.05 -0.53
C ILE A 80 17.25 19.55 -0.86
N SER A 81 16.69 18.70 -0.01
CA SER A 81 16.80 17.25 -0.21
C SER A 81 16.10 16.79 -1.49
N LEU A 82 14.90 17.30 -1.79
CA LEU A 82 14.20 17.01 -3.04
C LEU A 82 14.98 17.47 -4.27
N SER A 83 15.68 18.62 -4.20
CA SER A 83 16.56 19.07 -5.29
C SER A 83 17.74 18.11 -5.48
N GLU A 84 18.37 17.66 -4.39
CA GLU A 84 19.46 16.69 -4.43
C GLU A 84 19.02 15.31 -4.93
N GLY A 85 17.83 14.84 -4.53
CA GLY A 85 17.23 13.60 -5.00
C GLY A 85 16.92 13.65 -6.50
N ASN A 86 16.31 14.74 -6.97
CA ASN A 86 15.99 14.96 -8.39
C ASN A 86 17.23 15.07 -9.30
N GLN A 87 18.42 15.34 -8.76
CA GLN A 87 19.66 15.30 -9.54
C GLN A 87 20.16 13.86 -9.78
N LYS A 88 19.74 12.91 -8.95
CA LYS A 88 20.19 11.51 -9.00
C LYS A 88 19.28 10.63 -9.85
N VAL A 89 18.00 11.00 -9.98
CA VAL A 89 16.98 10.26 -10.74
C VAL A 89 16.07 11.20 -11.50
N ASP A 90 15.42 10.70 -12.56
CA ASP A 90 14.38 11.46 -13.25
C ASP A 90 13.08 11.41 -12.44
N ALA A 91 12.87 12.41 -11.57
CA ALA A 91 11.62 12.52 -10.84
C ALA A 91 10.56 13.17 -11.73
N GLN A 92 9.40 12.54 -11.85
CA GLN A 92 8.19 13.11 -12.44
C GLN A 92 7.52 14.09 -11.48
N ARG A 93 7.61 13.83 -10.16
CA ARG A 93 6.96 14.64 -9.12
C ARG A 93 7.81 14.67 -7.85
N LEU A 94 7.82 15.83 -7.20
CA LEU A 94 8.56 16.13 -5.97
C LEU A 94 7.58 16.65 -4.91
N ILE A 95 7.48 15.96 -3.78
CA ILE A 95 6.40 16.20 -2.80
C ILE A 95 6.99 16.56 -1.44
N LEU A 96 6.61 17.71 -0.90
CA LEU A 96 6.68 17.93 0.55
C LEU A 96 5.38 17.41 1.16
N ILE A 97 5.44 16.31 1.90
CA ILE A 97 4.30 15.78 2.65
C ILE A 97 4.42 16.11 4.14
N THR A 98 3.42 16.77 4.70
CA THR A 98 3.43 17.23 6.10
C THR A 98 2.05 17.16 6.73
N ASN A 99 2.00 17.08 8.06
CA ASN A 99 0.75 17.16 8.81
C ASN A 99 0.41 18.59 9.26
N SER A 100 1.25 19.58 8.95
CA SER A 100 1.03 20.97 9.34
C SER A 100 0.02 21.66 8.43
N PRO A 101 -1.11 22.19 8.94
CA PRO A 101 -2.09 22.95 8.14
C PRO A 101 -1.60 24.37 7.80
N ASN A 102 -0.37 24.74 8.15
CA ASN A 102 0.25 26.00 7.77
C ASN A 102 1.75 25.81 7.47
N PRO A 103 2.08 25.04 6.41
CA PRO A 103 3.45 24.62 6.13
C PRO A 103 4.38 25.78 5.75
N LEU A 104 3.83 26.89 5.26
CA LEU A 104 4.57 28.10 4.86
C LEU A 104 4.67 29.14 5.98
N ASN A 105 3.93 28.93 7.09
CA ASN A 105 3.72 29.91 8.15
C ASN A 105 3.25 31.26 7.58
N GLU A 106 2.20 31.23 6.77
CA GLU A 106 1.58 32.40 6.13
C GLU A 106 0.06 32.34 6.25
N GLU A 107 -0.57 33.41 6.75
CA GLU A 107 -2.04 33.45 6.83
C GLU A 107 -2.70 33.41 5.44
N ALA A 108 -2.05 33.99 4.42
CA ALA A 108 -2.58 34.01 3.05
C ALA A 108 -2.78 32.61 2.44
N SER A 109 -1.98 31.62 2.85
CA SER A 109 -2.06 30.24 2.35
C SER A 109 -2.69 29.27 3.34
N ARG A 110 -3.01 29.70 4.56
CA ARG A 110 -3.43 28.78 5.62
C ARG A 110 -4.72 28.03 5.28
N SER A 111 -5.68 28.71 4.65
CA SER A 111 -6.98 28.12 4.30
C SER A 111 -6.88 27.07 3.18
N ILE A 112 -5.93 27.21 2.26
CA ILE A 112 -5.79 26.28 1.12
C ILE A 112 -5.19 24.93 1.52
N PHE A 113 -4.56 24.88 2.70
CA PHE A 113 -3.95 23.69 3.32
C PHE A 113 -4.83 23.09 4.43
N TRP A 114 -6.10 23.48 4.51
CA TRP A 114 -7.01 22.93 5.52
C TRP A 114 -7.40 21.49 5.19
N GLY A 115 -7.20 20.58 6.14
CA GLY A 115 -7.53 19.17 5.99
C GLY A 115 -6.55 18.42 5.10
N ASP A 116 -7.05 17.41 4.40
CA ASP A 116 -6.31 16.69 3.37
C ASP A 116 -6.27 17.55 2.10
N ALA A 117 -5.07 17.87 1.61
CA ALA A 117 -4.89 18.84 0.53
C ALA A 117 -3.66 18.55 -0.33
N HIS A 118 -3.81 18.73 -1.64
CA HIS A 118 -2.76 18.59 -2.64
C HIS A 118 -2.62 19.92 -3.39
N ARG A 119 -1.46 20.57 -3.29
CA ARG A 119 -1.22 21.87 -3.91
C ARG A 119 0.05 21.85 -4.74
N GLU A 120 -0.13 21.81 -6.05
CA GLU A 120 0.93 22.10 -7.01
C GLU A 120 1.47 23.51 -6.78
N PHE A 121 2.77 23.73 -6.99
CA PHE A 121 3.43 25.02 -6.79
C PHE A 121 2.69 26.17 -7.49
N LEU A 122 2.29 25.97 -8.74
CA LEU A 122 1.60 26.99 -9.55
C LEU A 122 0.20 27.34 -9.02
N SER A 123 -0.40 26.48 -8.18
CA SER A 123 -1.70 26.73 -7.54
C SER A 123 -1.62 27.55 -6.25
N LEU A 124 -0.40 27.81 -5.75
CA LEU A 124 -0.19 28.57 -4.52
C LEU A 124 -0.38 30.07 -4.75
N PRO A 125 -0.75 30.84 -3.70
CA PRO A 125 -0.74 32.31 -3.77
C PRO A 125 0.62 32.86 -4.20
N GLU A 126 0.64 34.00 -4.90
CA GLU A 126 1.88 34.61 -5.40
C GLU A 126 2.93 34.82 -4.30
N SER A 127 2.52 35.28 -3.11
CA SER A 127 3.41 35.46 -1.96
C SER A 127 4.11 34.15 -1.54
N SER A 128 3.38 33.04 -1.60
CA SER A 128 3.87 31.72 -1.24
C SER A 128 4.80 31.16 -2.32
N GLN A 129 4.50 31.41 -3.60
CA GLN A 129 5.40 31.09 -4.70
C GLN A 129 6.72 31.86 -4.58
N GLU A 130 6.66 33.17 -4.30
CA GLU A 130 7.84 34.00 -4.08
C GLU A 130 8.68 33.54 -2.88
N LEU A 131 8.05 33.10 -1.79
CA LEU A 131 8.72 32.56 -0.62
C LEU A 131 9.53 31.32 -0.99
N ILE A 132 8.91 30.37 -1.71
CA ILE A 132 9.57 29.13 -2.15
C ILE A 132 10.70 29.44 -3.13
N ARG A 133 10.49 30.31 -4.13
CA ARG A 133 11.54 30.73 -5.07
C ARG A 133 12.76 31.31 -4.36
N ARG A 134 12.55 32.15 -3.34
CA ARG A 134 13.65 32.69 -2.53
C ARG A 134 14.49 31.61 -1.84
N TYR A 135 13.90 30.49 -1.41
CA TYR A 135 14.68 29.38 -0.88
C TYR A 135 15.42 28.64 -2.00
N LEU A 136 14.75 28.40 -3.13
CA LEU A 136 15.34 27.72 -4.29
C LEU A 136 16.54 28.48 -4.88
N ASP A 137 16.50 29.82 -4.89
CA ASP A 137 17.61 30.68 -5.38
C ASP A 137 18.94 30.44 -4.64
N ASN A 138 18.88 29.88 -3.43
CA ASN A 138 20.07 29.57 -2.62
C ASN A 138 20.56 28.12 -2.78
N ILE A 139 19.89 27.31 -3.60
CA ILE A 139 20.21 25.90 -3.81
C ILE A 139 20.94 25.76 -5.14
N ASN A 140 22.07 25.05 -5.13
CA ASN A 140 22.75 24.69 -6.37
C ASN A 140 21.92 23.63 -7.12
N GLN A 141 21.56 23.91 -8.37
CA GLN A 141 20.67 23.06 -9.18
C GLN A 141 19.33 22.79 -8.46
N PRO A 142 18.50 23.83 -8.28
CA PRO A 142 17.24 23.71 -7.57
C PRO A 142 16.27 22.79 -8.33
N LEU A 143 15.34 22.19 -7.60
CA LEU A 143 14.24 21.44 -8.19
C LEU A 143 13.42 22.27 -9.19
N ASP A 144 12.80 21.57 -10.13
CA ASP A 144 11.84 22.15 -11.06
C ASP A 144 10.50 22.39 -10.35
N THR A 145 10.06 23.64 -10.31
CA THR A 145 8.82 24.02 -9.63
C THR A 145 7.58 23.44 -10.29
N ASP A 146 7.63 23.11 -11.59
CA ASP A 146 6.49 22.51 -12.29
C ASP A 146 6.25 21.05 -11.87
N LYS A 147 7.24 20.44 -11.20
CA LYS A 147 7.15 19.10 -10.61
C LYS A 147 6.87 19.12 -9.11
N PHE A 148 6.90 20.29 -8.47
CA PHE A 148 6.84 20.41 -7.01
C PHE A 148 5.42 20.65 -6.50
N MET A 149 5.07 19.90 -5.45
CA MET A 149 3.82 20.07 -4.72
C MET A 149 3.98 19.96 -3.21
N ILE A 150 3.02 20.54 -2.49
CA ILE A 150 2.86 20.37 -1.05
C ILE A 150 1.59 19.55 -0.80
N GLN A 151 1.73 18.46 -0.06
CA GLN A 151 0.65 17.58 0.35
C GLN A 151 0.45 17.65 1.86
N ILE A 152 -0.79 17.83 2.30
CA ILE A 152 -1.16 17.82 3.71
C ILE A 152 -1.80 16.48 4.04
N LEU A 153 -1.17 15.73 4.94
CA LEU A 153 -1.73 14.52 5.53
C LEU A 153 -2.04 14.80 7.00
N PRO A 154 -3.30 15.13 7.37
CA PRO A 154 -3.68 15.33 8.76
C PRO A 154 -3.35 14.10 9.62
N PHE A 155 -2.48 14.31 10.61
CA PHE A 155 -1.93 13.26 11.45
C PHE A 155 -1.48 13.89 12.78
N GLU A 156 -2.32 13.84 13.81
CA GLU A 156 -2.02 14.46 15.12
C GLU A 156 -2.77 13.69 16.21
N THR A 157 -2.51 14.05 17.47
CA THR A 157 -3.17 13.52 18.70
C THR A 157 -2.73 12.11 19.09
N ASP A 158 -3.00 11.72 20.34
CA ASP A 158 -2.79 10.35 20.86
C ASP A 158 -4.00 9.43 20.68
N ASN A 159 -5.06 9.91 20.03
CA ASN A 159 -6.22 9.09 19.70
C ASN A 159 -6.03 8.48 18.32
N ASP A 160 -5.82 7.17 18.25
CA ASP A 160 -5.58 6.45 16.99
C ASP A 160 -6.71 6.66 15.96
N ILE A 161 -7.96 6.72 16.40
CA ILE A 161 -9.10 6.96 15.49
C ILE A 161 -8.95 8.31 14.81
N GLU A 162 -8.56 9.36 15.53
CA GLU A 162 -8.35 10.70 14.97
C GLU A 162 -7.05 10.82 14.19
N ARG A 163 -5.97 10.20 14.69
CA ARG A 163 -4.63 10.26 14.09
C ARG A 163 -4.61 9.61 12.70
N TYR A 164 -5.19 8.42 12.57
CA TYR A 164 -5.14 7.63 11.34
C TYR A 164 -6.39 7.82 10.46
N LYS A 165 -7.34 8.71 10.81
CA LYS A 165 -8.63 8.80 10.09
C LYS A 165 -8.49 9.04 8.59
N VAL A 166 -7.54 9.90 8.19
CA VAL A 166 -7.35 10.24 6.77
C VAL A 166 -6.73 9.06 6.03
N VAL A 167 -5.70 8.44 6.60
CA VAL A 167 -5.06 7.25 6.04
C VAL A 167 -6.08 6.12 5.89
N LYS A 168 -6.87 5.87 6.93
CA LYS A 168 -7.94 4.86 6.90
C LYS A 168 -8.97 5.17 5.82
N ARG A 169 -9.37 6.43 5.67
CA ARG A 169 -10.29 6.84 4.60
C ARG A 169 -9.69 6.56 3.21
N VAL A 170 -8.42 6.90 2.97
CA VAL A 170 -7.74 6.61 1.69
C VAL A 170 -7.76 5.10 1.40
N VAL A 171 -7.49 4.27 2.41
CA VAL A 171 -7.57 2.80 2.28
C VAL A 171 -9.00 2.33 2.00
N ASP A 172 -9.98 2.82 2.76
CA ASP A 172 -11.39 2.44 2.62
C ASP A 172 -11.96 2.88 1.24
N ASP A 173 -11.59 4.07 0.76
CA ASP A 173 -11.98 4.59 -0.56
C ASP A 173 -11.36 3.75 -1.69
N PHE A 174 -10.07 3.43 -1.60
CA PHE A 174 -9.40 2.54 -2.55
C PHE A 174 -10.07 1.15 -2.63
N ILE A 175 -10.42 0.57 -1.48
CA ILE A 175 -11.15 -0.70 -1.41
C ILE A 175 -12.54 -0.58 -2.05
N GLY A 176 -13.20 0.56 -1.85
CA GLY A 176 -14.46 0.91 -2.50
C GLY A 176 -14.33 0.96 -4.01
N ASP A 177 -13.28 1.58 -4.54
CA ASP A 177 -13.00 1.66 -5.98
C ASP A 177 -12.74 0.27 -6.60
N LEU A 178 -12.10 -0.63 -5.84
CA LEU A 178 -11.94 -2.04 -6.21
C LEU A 178 -13.24 -2.86 -6.10
N ASN A 179 -14.35 -2.26 -5.62
CA ASN A 179 -15.64 -2.91 -5.37
C ASN A 179 -15.55 -4.12 -4.43
N LEU A 180 -14.74 -4.02 -3.37
CA LEU A 180 -14.51 -5.08 -2.40
C LEU A 180 -15.45 -4.94 -1.19
N ASN A 181 -16.53 -5.70 -1.18
CA ASN A 181 -17.51 -5.68 -0.09
C ASN A 181 -17.14 -6.65 1.05
N ILE A 182 -15.96 -6.50 1.64
CA ILE A 182 -15.45 -7.37 2.71
C ILE A 182 -15.39 -6.58 4.04
N PRO A 183 -16.24 -6.91 5.03
CA PRO A 183 -16.26 -6.21 6.31
C PRO A 183 -14.89 -6.25 7.01
N GLY A 184 -14.40 -5.08 7.41
CA GLY A 184 -13.13 -4.94 8.14
C GLY A 184 -11.87 -5.07 7.28
N LEU A 185 -12.01 -5.20 5.95
CA LEU A 185 -10.87 -5.30 5.02
C LEU A 185 -9.92 -4.11 5.14
N GLY A 186 -10.43 -2.87 5.16
CA GLY A 186 -9.57 -1.68 5.25
C GLY A 186 -8.72 -1.62 6.51
N LYS A 187 -9.28 -2.04 7.65
CA LYS A 187 -8.49 -2.15 8.89
C LYS A 187 -7.39 -3.20 8.77
N LYS A 188 -7.68 -4.37 8.19
CA LYS A 188 -6.71 -5.45 8.01
C LYS A 188 -5.59 -5.04 7.05
N LEU A 189 -5.94 -4.48 5.89
CA LEU A 189 -4.97 -4.04 4.88
C LEU A 189 -4.09 -2.91 5.41
N LEU A 190 -4.67 -1.93 6.11
CA LEU A 190 -3.87 -0.87 6.72
C LEU A 190 -2.84 -1.43 7.71
N SER A 191 -3.20 -2.42 8.53
CA SER A 191 -2.25 -3.07 9.43
C SER A 191 -1.13 -3.80 8.69
N ILE A 192 -1.46 -4.56 7.63
CA ILE A 192 -0.47 -5.30 6.84
C ILE A 192 0.47 -4.33 6.12
N TRP A 193 -0.05 -3.35 5.41
CA TRP A 193 0.77 -2.37 4.69
C TRP A 193 1.61 -1.52 5.65
N HIS A 194 1.11 -1.18 6.84
CA HIS A 194 1.91 -0.49 7.84
C HIS A 194 3.12 -1.32 8.25
N GLU A 195 2.94 -2.62 8.52
CA GLU A 195 4.03 -3.53 8.87
C GLU A 195 5.01 -3.71 7.71
N GLU A 196 4.54 -3.97 6.49
CA GLU A 196 5.39 -4.14 5.30
C GLU A 196 6.22 -2.89 4.99
N VAL A 197 5.59 -1.71 5.01
CA VAL A 197 6.26 -0.43 4.73
C VAL A 197 7.25 -0.09 5.85
N PHE A 198 6.89 -0.33 7.12
CA PHE A 198 7.80 -0.16 8.24
C PHE A 198 9.01 -1.08 8.13
N GLU A 199 8.79 -2.37 7.88
CA GLU A 199 9.87 -3.33 7.67
C GLU A 199 10.78 -2.93 6.51
N ASN A 200 10.19 -2.47 5.40
CA ASN A 200 10.94 -1.99 4.24
C ASN A 200 11.94 -0.89 4.63
N GLY A 201 11.48 0.13 5.36
CA GLY A 201 12.34 1.23 5.84
C GLY A 201 13.41 0.79 6.85
N THR A 202 13.21 -0.33 7.55
CA THR A 202 14.22 -0.85 8.50
C THR A 202 15.38 -1.58 7.82
N LYS A 203 15.24 -1.98 6.55
CA LYS A 203 16.30 -2.71 5.82
C LYS A 203 17.41 -1.75 5.41
N LYS A 204 18.67 -2.15 5.67
CA LYS A 204 19.86 -1.35 5.31
C LYS A 204 20.13 -1.30 3.81
N ASP A 205 19.76 -2.36 3.10
CA ASP A 205 19.93 -2.43 1.65
C ASP A 205 18.73 -1.77 0.97
N ALA A 206 18.98 -0.61 0.36
CA ALA A 206 17.97 0.16 -0.34
C ALA A 206 17.45 -0.51 -1.63
N ALA A 207 18.12 -1.57 -2.12
CA ALA A 207 17.61 -2.40 -3.20
C ALA A 207 16.42 -3.28 -2.78
N ILE A 208 16.19 -3.45 -1.47
CA ILE A 208 15.01 -4.13 -0.95
C ILE A 208 13.83 -3.14 -1.01
N GLN A 209 12.97 -3.34 -2.00
CA GLN A 209 11.82 -2.51 -2.29
C GLN A 209 10.53 -3.33 -2.20
N LEU A 210 9.41 -2.70 -1.86
CA LEU A 210 8.09 -3.29 -1.98
C LEU A 210 7.61 -3.11 -3.42
N LYS A 211 7.42 -4.20 -4.16
CA LYS A 211 6.90 -4.15 -5.53
C LYS A 211 5.39 -4.06 -5.49
N LYS A 212 4.77 -3.56 -6.58
CA LYS A 212 3.30 -3.56 -6.75
C LYS A 212 2.67 -4.90 -6.34
N LYS A 213 3.25 -6.03 -6.78
CA LYS A 213 2.75 -7.37 -6.45
C LYS A 213 2.69 -7.65 -4.94
N ASP A 214 3.65 -7.14 -4.17
CA ASP A 214 3.73 -7.36 -2.73
C ASP A 214 2.59 -6.64 -2.02
N LEU A 215 2.12 -5.51 -2.59
CA LEU A 215 1.02 -4.70 -2.06
C LEU A 215 -0.36 -5.25 -2.45
N ILE A 216 -0.48 -5.82 -3.66
CA ILE A 216 -1.72 -6.44 -4.15
C ILE A 216 -1.96 -7.79 -3.47
N TRP A 217 -0.90 -8.50 -3.11
CA TRP A 217 -0.98 -9.83 -2.52
C TRP A 217 -1.85 -9.90 -1.25
N PRO A 218 -1.67 -9.03 -0.24
CA PRO A 218 -2.56 -8.95 0.91
C PRO A 218 -4.04 -8.84 0.56
N ILE A 219 -4.38 -8.06 -0.47
CA ILE A 219 -5.77 -7.89 -0.94
C ILE A 219 -6.31 -9.23 -1.44
N MET A 220 -5.53 -9.94 -2.24
CA MET A 220 -5.88 -11.24 -2.81
C MET A 220 -6.09 -12.30 -1.72
N VAL A 221 -5.16 -12.37 -0.76
CA VAL A 221 -5.22 -13.28 0.38
C VAL A 221 -6.50 -13.06 1.18
N VAL A 222 -6.76 -11.82 1.61
CA VAL A 222 -7.95 -11.52 2.43
C VAL A 222 -9.23 -11.72 1.63
N ALA A 223 -9.23 -11.42 0.33
CA ALA A 223 -10.39 -11.65 -0.54
C ALA A 223 -10.71 -13.14 -0.74
N THR A 224 -9.69 -14.00 -0.74
CA THR A 224 -9.88 -15.45 -0.89
C THR A 224 -10.01 -16.22 0.41
N ASP A 225 -9.91 -15.56 1.57
CA ASP A 225 -9.91 -16.19 2.90
C ASP A 225 -10.97 -17.28 3.06
N VAL A 226 -10.54 -18.40 3.65
CA VAL A 226 -11.35 -19.61 3.83
C VAL A 226 -12.52 -19.41 4.79
N GLY A 227 -12.47 -18.42 5.69
CA GLY A 227 -13.56 -18.06 6.59
C GLY A 227 -14.83 -17.59 5.88
N TYR A 228 -14.76 -17.29 4.57
CA TYR A 228 -15.92 -17.00 3.73
C TYR A 228 -16.30 -18.17 2.79
N CYS A 229 -15.80 -19.38 3.03
CA CYS A 229 -16.17 -20.56 2.23
C CYS A 229 -17.64 -20.95 2.45
N ASP A 230 -18.33 -21.38 1.38
CA ASP A 230 -19.71 -21.82 1.50
C ASP A 230 -19.79 -23.23 2.11
N ASN A 231 -20.80 -23.44 2.97
CA ASN A 231 -21.01 -24.73 3.65
C ASN A 231 -21.11 -25.90 2.66
N SER A 232 -21.67 -25.64 1.46
CA SER A 232 -21.79 -26.65 0.41
C SER A 232 -20.47 -27.26 -0.05
N PHE A 233 -19.35 -26.53 0.05
CA PHE A 233 -18.04 -27.06 -0.25
C PHE A 233 -17.37 -27.69 0.98
N ALA A 234 -17.57 -27.09 2.16
CA ALA A 234 -17.05 -27.63 3.42
C ALA A 234 -17.59 -29.04 3.71
N ASP A 235 -18.87 -29.29 3.42
CA ASP A 235 -19.56 -30.57 3.65
C ASP A 235 -19.00 -31.74 2.80
N ILE A 236 -18.07 -31.48 1.87
CA ILE A 236 -17.39 -32.51 1.06
C ILE A 236 -16.31 -33.23 1.88
N PHE A 237 -15.77 -32.58 2.91
CA PHE A 237 -14.68 -33.09 3.73
C PHE A 237 -15.21 -33.69 5.02
N ASP A 238 -14.50 -34.69 5.56
CA ASP A 238 -14.72 -35.10 6.95
C ASP A 238 -14.46 -33.90 7.88
N SER A 239 -15.26 -33.73 8.94
CA SER A 239 -15.15 -32.56 9.81
C SER A 239 -13.75 -32.39 10.42
N SER A 240 -13.10 -33.50 10.79
CA SER A 240 -11.76 -33.44 11.37
C SER A 240 -10.70 -33.08 10.33
N ALA A 241 -10.85 -33.58 9.10
CA ALA A 241 -10.00 -33.22 7.97
C ALA A 241 -10.22 -31.76 7.55
N TYR A 242 -11.45 -31.27 7.56
CA TYR A 242 -11.78 -29.88 7.24
C TYR A 242 -11.15 -28.89 8.22
N ASP A 243 -11.25 -29.16 9.53
CA ASP A 243 -10.63 -28.32 10.55
C ASP A 243 -9.12 -28.24 10.37
N GLU A 244 -8.48 -29.37 10.03
CA GLU A 244 -7.06 -29.41 9.71
C GLU A 244 -6.73 -28.63 8.42
N ILE A 245 -7.53 -28.79 7.36
CA ILE A 245 -7.38 -28.04 6.10
C ILE A 245 -7.47 -26.53 6.37
N VAL A 246 -8.45 -26.07 7.15
CA VAL A 246 -8.61 -24.65 7.49
C VAL A 246 -7.42 -24.13 8.29
N ARG A 247 -6.89 -24.93 9.22
CA ARG A 247 -5.68 -24.59 9.98
C ARG A 247 -4.48 -24.41 9.05
N GLN A 248 -4.26 -25.34 8.13
CA GLN A 248 -3.14 -25.32 7.19
C GLN A 248 -3.30 -24.28 6.08
N TYR A 249 -4.55 -23.90 5.76
CA TYR A 249 -4.86 -22.95 4.70
C TYR A 249 -4.13 -21.63 4.87
N ARG A 250 -4.18 -21.04 6.08
CA ARG A 250 -3.60 -19.73 6.32
C ARG A 250 -2.08 -19.75 6.15
N GLU A 251 -1.40 -20.72 6.77
CA GLU A 251 0.05 -20.88 6.67
C GLU A 251 0.49 -21.12 5.22
N THR A 252 -0.26 -21.95 4.49
CA THR A 252 0.02 -22.27 3.08
C THR A 252 -0.17 -21.07 2.17
N ILE A 253 -1.28 -20.32 2.35
CA ILE A 253 -1.55 -19.13 1.55
C ILE A 253 -0.56 -18.01 1.89
N GLU A 254 -0.24 -17.79 3.16
CA GLU A 254 0.71 -16.73 3.57
C GLU A 254 2.14 -17.04 3.10
N SER A 255 2.54 -18.32 3.11
CA SER A 255 3.83 -18.78 2.55
C SER A 255 3.93 -18.61 1.03
N CYS A 256 2.81 -18.54 0.31
CA CYS A 256 2.77 -18.45 -1.16
C CYS A 256 3.10 -17.06 -1.74
N CYS A 257 3.84 -16.19 -1.03
CA CYS A 257 4.11 -14.77 -1.35
C CYS A 257 4.51 -14.40 -2.80
N GLU A 258 4.87 -15.33 -3.69
CA GLU A 258 5.30 -15.03 -5.06
C GLU A 258 4.18 -14.97 -6.14
N ARG A 259 2.89 -15.04 -5.79
CA ARG A 259 1.93 -15.74 -6.67
C ARG A 259 0.67 -15.03 -7.14
N CYS A 260 0.75 -13.73 -7.45
CA CYS A 260 -0.20 -13.17 -8.41
C CYS A 260 -0.28 -14.05 -9.68
N GLU A 261 0.85 -14.64 -10.11
CA GLU A 261 0.95 -15.57 -11.24
C GLU A 261 0.17 -16.88 -11.05
N PHE A 262 0.18 -17.48 -9.86
CA PHE A 262 -0.61 -18.69 -9.59
C PHE A 262 -2.11 -18.42 -9.70
N PHE A 263 -2.58 -17.31 -9.12
CA PHE A 263 -3.98 -16.92 -9.22
C PHE A 263 -4.37 -16.70 -10.69
N ILE A 264 -3.50 -16.05 -11.47
CA ILE A 264 -3.69 -15.88 -12.91
C ILE A 264 -3.75 -17.24 -13.62
N LYS A 265 -2.81 -18.15 -13.34
CA LYS A 265 -2.77 -19.51 -13.91
C LYS A 265 -4.06 -20.28 -13.63
N VAL A 266 -4.49 -20.36 -12.37
CA VAL A 266 -5.73 -21.04 -11.97
C VAL A 266 -6.94 -20.47 -12.71
N LEU A 267 -7.04 -19.14 -12.82
CA LEU A 267 -8.16 -18.50 -13.52
C LEU A 267 -8.12 -18.74 -15.04
N CYS A 268 -6.93 -18.73 -15.66
CA CYS A 268 -6.75 -19.09 -17.06
C CYS A 268 -7.16 -20.54 -17.35
N ASP A 269 -6.69 -21.47 -16.53
CA ASP A 269 -7.02 -22.89 -16.64
C ASP A 269 -8.52 -23.13 -16.44
N TYR A 270 -9.14 -22.48 -15.46
CA TYR A 270 -10.59 -22.56 -15.24
C TYR A 270 -11.41 -22.01 -16.42
N ASN A 271 -10.96 -20.91 -17.03
CA ASN A 271 -11.64 -20.29 -18.16
C ASN A 271 -11.62 -21.22 -19.39
N THR A 272 -10.49 -21.89 -19.64
CA THR A 272 -10.34 -22.84 -20.75
C THR A 272 -10.93 -24.22 -20.45
N TYR A 273 -11.12 -24.56 -19.17
CA TYR A 273 -11.68 -25.84 -18.74
C TYR A 273 -13.07 -26.10 -19.34
N GLN A 274 -13.21 -27.26 -19.99
CA GLN A 274 -14.44 -27.76 -20.56
C GLN A 274 -15.00 -28.89 -19.70
N THR A 275 -16.30 -28.89 -19.48
CA THR A 275 -16.99 -29.95 -18.73
C THR A 275 -18.35 -30.23 -19.36
N THR A 276 -18.80 -31.48 -19.24
CA THR A 276 -20.16 -31.89 -19.62
C THR A 276 -21.17 -31.64 -18.50
N LYS A 277 -20.71 -31.22 -17.30
CA LYS A 277 -21.55 -30.86 -16.16
C LYS A 277 -22.29 -29.55 -16.39
N LYS A 278 -23.28 -29.25 -15.54
CA LYS A 278 -24.02 -27.99 -15.63
C LYS A 278 -23.07 -26.81 -15.34
N PRO A 279 -23.33 -25.61 -15.88
CA PRO A 279 -22.51 -24.42 -15.61
C PRO A 279 -22.34 -24.11 -14.11
N SER A 280 -23.37 -24.38 -13.31
CA SER A 280 -23.33 -24.22 -11.84
C SER A 280 -22.36 -25.18 -11.14
N GLU A 281 -22.07 -26.33 -11.75
CA GLU A 281 -21.21 -27.37 -11.22
C GLU A 281 -19.77 -27.26 -11.76
N LYS A 282 -19.53 -26.44 -12.80
CA LYS A 282 -18.23 -26.29 -13.45
C LYS A 282 -17.10 -26.00 -12.46
N CYS A 283 -17.36 -25.12 -11.48
CA CYS A 283 -16.38 -24.75 -10.45
C CYS A 283 -15.96 -25.96 -9.61
N LEU A 284 -16.93 -26.71 -9.08
CA LEU A 284 -16.67 -27.90 -8.28
C LEU A 284 -15.98 -28.98 -9.12
N ASP A 285 -16.47 -29.21 -10.33
CA ASP A 285 -15.92 -30.19 -11.25
C ASP A 285 -14.46 -29.89 -11.62
N PHE A 286 -14.13 -28.63 -11.89
CA PHE A 286 -12.74 -28.20 -12.11
C PHE A 286 -11.86 -28.55 -10.91
N VAL A 287 -12.25 -28.10 -9.71
CA VAL A 287 -11.47 -28.27 -8.48
C VAL A 287 -11.24 -29.75 -8.15
N MET A 288 -12.28 -30.57 -8.30
CA MET A 288 -12.19 -32.00 -7.98
C MET A 288 -11.28 -32.77 -8.94
N ASN A 289 -11.21 -32.37 -10.21
CA ASN A 289 -10.46 -33.09 -11.25
C ASN A 289 -9.07 -32.51 -11.51
N LYS A 290 -8.83 -31.24 -11.19
CA LYS A 290 -7.60 -30.51 -11.58
C LYS A 290 -6.62 -30.23 -10.45
N TRP A 291 -6.97 -30.51 -9.19
CA TRP A 291 -6.09 -30.23 -8.05
C TRP A 291 -4.67 -30.82 -8.19
N ARG A 292 -4.53 -32.02 -8.76
CA ARG A 292 -3.21 -32.66 -8.94
C ARG A 292 -2.27 -31.87 -9.86
N ASP A 293 -2.82 -31.12 -10.82
CA ASP A 293 -2.04 -30.31 -11.76
C ASP A 293 -1.31 -29.15 -11.04
N TYR A 294 -1.68 -28.86 -9.78
CA TYR A 294 -1.11 -27.79 -8.96
C TYR A 294 -0.27 -28.29 -7.79
N LEU A 295 -0.02 -29.60 -7.65
CA LEU A 295 0.75 -30.15 -6.52
C LEU A 295 2.15 -29.52 -6.38
N LEU A 296 2.85 -29.37 -7.50
CA LEU A 296 4.20 -28.78 -7.54
C LEU A 296 4.23 -27.29 -7.20
N GLU A 297 3.07 -26.63 -7.21
CA GLU A 297 2.98 -25.27 -6.71
C GLU A 297 3.13 -25.27 -5.18
N PHE A 298 2.83 -26.33 -4.44
CA PHE A 298 2.84 -26.24 -2.98
C PHE A 298 3.98 -27.05 -2.36
N GLU A 299 4.72 -26.43 -1.43
CA GLU A 299 5.74 -27.12 -0.61
C GLU A 299 5.04 -27.88 0.55
N LEU A 300 4.27 -28.92 0.22
CA LEU A 300 3.46 -29.68 1.19
C LEU A 300 4.13 -30.99 1.66
N ASP A 301 5.46 -31.04 1.63
CA ASP A 301 6.21 -32.24 1.97
C ASP A 301 5.89 -32.72 3.40
N GLY A 302 5.56 -34.01 3.53
CA GLY A 302 5.24 -34.62 4.83
C GLY A 302 3.79 -34.47 5.30
N MET A 303 2.92 -33.81 4.53
CA MET A 303 1.48 -33.78 4.80
C MET A 303 0.77 -35.05 4.28
N ASP A 304 -0.31 -35.44 4.97
CA ASP A 304 -1.18 -36.53 4.56
C ASP A 304 -1.87 -36.23 3.20
N GLU A 305 -1.99 -37.24 2.32
CA GLU A 305 -2.51 -37.05 0.95
C GLU A 305 -3.95 -36.51 0.95
N GLU A 306 -4.78 -36.90 1.92
CA GLU A 306 -6.16 -36.43 2.05
C GLU A 306 -6.20 -34.93 2.39
N ILE A 307 -5.32 -34.50 3.31
CA ILE A 307 -5.18 -33.10 3.70
C ILE A 307 -4.58 -32.29 2.55
N GLN A 308 -3.55 -32.78 1.87
CA GLN A 308 -2.97 -32.11 0.70
C GLN A 308 -4.00 -31.89 -0.40
N LYS A 309 -4.76 -32.94 -0.72
CA LYS A 309 -5.85 -32.87 -1.69
C LYS A 309 -6.87 -31.81 -1.28
N GLY A 310 -7.37 -31.88 -0.05
CA GLY A 310 -8.41 -30.95 0.41
C GLY A 310 -7.93 -29.51 0.47
N LEU A 311 -6.68 -29.29 0.87
CA LEU A 311 -6.03 -27.98 0.90
C LEU A 311 -5.92 -27.36 -0.50
N ILE A 312 -5.41 -28.10 -1.48
CA ILE A 312 -5.34 -27.59 -2.86
C ILE A 312 -6.75 -27.34 -3.40
N GLN A 313 -7.68 -28.26 -3.14
CA GLN A 313 -9.05 -28.13 -3.61
C GLN A 313 -9.73 -26.87 -3.04
N ILE A 314 -9.59 -26.59 -1.74
CA ILE A 314 -10.18 -25.39 -1.15
C ILE A 314 -9.52 -24.13 -1.70
N ILE A 315 -8.20 -24.10 -1.90
CA ILE A 315 -7.50 -22.95 -2.49
C ILE A 315 -8.03 -22.67 -3.91
N LEU A 316 -8.07 -23.68 -4.77
CA LEU A 316 -8.58 -23.53 -6.14
C LEU A 316 -10.05 -23.09 -6.15
N TYR A 317 -10.88 -23.68 -5.28
CA TYR A 317 -12.28 -23.32 -5.14
C TYR A 317 -12.43 -21.84 -4.77
N ARG A 318 -11.69 -21.38 -3.77
CA ARG A 318 -11.73 -19.98 -3.32
C ARG A 318 -11.27 -19.01 -4.41
N ILE A 319 -10.22 -19.32 -5.16
CA ILE A 319 -9.77 -18.49 -6.28
C ILE A 319 -10.87 -18.39 -7.36
N VAL A 320 -11.42 -19.52 -7.80
CA VAL A 320 -12.42 -19.54 -8.88
C VAL A 320 -13.73 -18.89 -8.46
N ARG A 321 -14.17 -19.09 -7.22
CA ARG A 321 -15.40 -18.47 -6.68
C ARG A 321 -15.25 -16.96 -6.57
N ASN A 322 -14.06 -16.47 -6.21
CA ASN A 322 -13.75 -15.04 -6.13
C ASN A 322 -13.19 -14.44 -7.43
N ARG A 323 -13.29 -15.13 -8.57
CA ARG A 323 -12.74 -14.65 -9.86
C ARG A 323 -13.17 -13.23 -10.26
N ILE A 324 -14.41 -12.83 -9.96
CA ILE A 324 -14.92 -11.48 -10.27
C ILE A 324 -14.22 -10.45 -9.39
N VAL A 325 -14.08 -10.75 -8.09
CA VAL A 325 -13.34 -9.91 -7.14
C VAL A 325 -11.89 -9.75 -7.58
N ILE A 326 -11.23 -10.86 -7.95
CA ILE A 326 -9.86 -10.85 -8.46
C ILE A 326 -9.75 -10.02 -9.75
N GLN A 327 -10.71 -10.14 -10.66
CA GLN A 327 -10.75 -9.33 -11.89
C GLN A 327 -10.91 -7.83 -11.59
N ASN A 328 -11.72 -7.46 -10.60
CA ASN A 328 -11.85 -6.06 -10.18
C ASN A 328 -10.55 -5.52 -9.60
N ILE A 329 -9.87 -6.29 -8.74
CA ILE A 329 -8.56 -5.94 -8.19
C ILE A 329 -7.57 -5.69 -9.33
N LYS A 330 -7.42 -6.66 -10.24
CA LYS A 330 -6.52 -6.54 -11.40
C LYS A 330 -6.81 -5.30 -12.24
N LYS A 331 -8.08 -5.04 -12.54
CA LYS A 331 -8.50 -3.89 -13.34
C LYS A 331 -8.19 -2.56 -12.62
N GLY A 332 -8.50 -2.47 -11.34
CA GLY A 332 -8.32 -1.24 -10.55
C GLY A 332 -6.87 -0.89 -10.27
N VAL A 333 -5.95 -1.85 -10.36
CA VAL A 333 -4.50 -1.63 -10.14
C VAL A 333 -3.67 -1.79 -11.42
N LYS A 334 -4.33 -1.91 -12.58
CA LYS A 334 -3.73 -2.13 -13.91
C LYS A 334 -2.70 -3.28 -13.95
N LEU A 335 -3.10 -4.46 -13.44
CA LEU A 335 -2.30 -5.70 -13.43
C LEU A 335 -2.54 -6.64 -14.63
#